data_AF-A0A024UKT2-F1
#
_entry.id   AF-A0A024UKT2-F1
#
_cell.length_a   1.000
_cell.length_b   1.000
_cell.length_c   1.000
_cell.angle_alpha   90.00
_cell.angle_beta   90.00
_cell.angle_gamma   90.00
#
_symmetry.space_group_name_H-M   'P 1'
#
loop_
_entity.id
_entity.type
_entity.pdbx_description
1 polymer ?
#
loop_
_entity_poly.entity_id
_entity_poly.type
_entity_poly.pdbx_seq_one_letter_code
_entity_poly.pdbx_strand_id
1 'polypeptide(L)'
;MALGNAIESQVQRAVTALPGPSLRQLFALAVEQLIHSSPSSPSLSLLDNASSPEQSIALKEAYAAICILVADVAKQNLTRESTRRLIEELGVTEANVDDIASLLHASLPNIRALGGVSGLELDEVVDFSWRLDHCIRSNTFGNIREPLYLIVLSTKSPRTGHVSTIEFNCTVAQLEDLVYKLQEATEQIDKVVASFSDLSSLL
;
A
#
# COMPACT_ATOMS: atom_id res chain seq x y z
N MET A 1 5.59 -16.24 -5.31
CA MET A 1 5.07 -15.07 -6.03
C MET A 1 4.15 -15.63 -7.11
N ALA A 2 2.90 -15.21 -7.19
CA ALA A 2 1.99 -15.69 -8.23
C ALA A 2 1.19 -14.50 -8.72
N LEU A 3 1.81 -13.69 -9.58
CA LEU A 3 1.01 -12.90 -10.51
C LEU A 3 0.16 -13.95 -11.25
N GLY A 4 -1.17 -13.79 -11.29
CA GLY A 4 -2.01 -14.84 -11.86
C GLY A 4 -1.52 -15.20 -13.27
N ASN A 5 -1.36 -16.48 -13.60
CA ASN A 5 -0.76 -16.94 -14.88
C ASN A 5 -1.33 -16.24 -16.14
N ALA A 6 -2.59 -15.77 -16.05
CA ALA A 6 -3.24 -14.97 -17.08
C ALA A 6 -2.60 -13.58 -17.29
N ILE A 7 -2.19 -12.90 -16.22
CA ILE A 7 -1.56 -11.58 -16.25
C ILE A 7 -0.14 -11.71 -16.82
N GLU A 8 0.64 -12.70 -16.35
CA GLU A 8 1.99 -12.96 -16.86
C GLU A 8 1.98 -13.25 -18.36
N SER A 9 1.07 -14.14 -18.80
CA SER A 9 0.94 -14.47 -20.22
C SER A 9 0.46 -13.29 -21.08
N GLN A 10 -0.40 -12.41 -20.56
CA GLN A 10 -0.82 -11.19 -21.27
C GLN A 10 0.33 -10.19 -21.39
N VAL A 11 1.14 -10.00 -20.35
CA VAL A 11 2.33 -9.14 -20.41
C VAL A 11 3.37 -9.72 -21.37
N GLN A 12 3.67 -11.01 -21.29
CA GLN A 12 4.61 -11.68 -22.22
C GLN A 12 4.14 -11.61 -23.68
N ARG A 13 2.83 -11.74 -23.93
CA ARG A 13 2.25 -11.54 -25.27
C ARG A 13 2.43 -10.11 -25.76
N ALA A 14 2.33 -9.12 -24.88
CA ALA A 14 2.60 -7.72 -25.19
C ALA A 14 4.08 -7.48 -25.51
N VAL A 15 4.97 -8.07 -24.72
CA VAL A 15 6.43 -7.96 -24.89
C VAL A 15 6.89 -8.52 -26.23
N THR A 16 6.28 -9.63 -26.65
CA THR A 16 6.59 -10.27 -27.95
C THR A 16 5.95 -9.55 -29.15
N ALA A 17 4.81 -8.88 -28.95
CA ALA A 17 4.07 -8.23 -30.04
C ALA A 17 4.47 -6.76 -30.29
N LEU A 18 5.06 -6.07 -29.30
CA LEU A 18 5.30 -4.63 -29.35
C LEU A 18 6.79 -4.29 -29.40
N PRO A 19 7.17 -3.24 -30.17
CA PRO A 19 8.53 -2.71 -30.11
C PRO A 19 8.80 -2.06 -28.74
N GLY A 20 10.03 -2.21 -28.24
CA GLY A 20 10.50 -1.67 -26.95
C GLY A 20 10.05 -0.24 -26.58
N PRO A 21 10.11 0.77 -27.47
CA PRO A 21 9.65 2.12 -27.14
C PRO A 21 8.15 2.21 -26.86
N SER A 22 7.32 1.43 -27.57
CA SER A 22 5.87 1.37 -27.35
C SER A 22 5.55 0.72 -26.01
N LEU A 23 6.31 -0.31 -25.63
CA LEU A 23 6.18 -0.96 -24.33
C LEU A 23 6.54 0.00 -23.19
N ARG A 24 7.63 0.75 -23.31
CA ARG A 24 7.99 1.79 -22.34
C ARG A 24 6.89 2.85 -22.19
N GLN A 25 6.29 3.26 -23.30
CA GLN A 25 5.20 4.24 -23.29
C GLN A 25 3.93 3.69 -22.60
N LEU A 26 3.62 2.40 -22.75
CA LEU A 26 2.53 1.76 -22.02
C LEU A 26 2.77 1.76 -20.50
N PHE A 27 3.99 1.45 -20.04
CA PHE A 27 4.34 1.53 -18.63
C PHE A 27 4.26 2.96 -18.09
N ALA A 28 4.74 3.94 -18.86
CA ALA A 28 4.65 5.36 -18.49
C ALA A 28 3.19 5.81 -18.34
N LEU A 29 2.32 5.44 -19.29
CA LEU A 29 0.89 5.75 -19.23
C LEU A 29 0.19 5.06 -18.06
N ALA A 30 0.49 3.78 -17.81
CA ALA A 30 -0.09 3.05 -16.69
C ALA A 30 0.27 3.71 -15.35
N VAL A 31 1.53 4.12 -15.18
CA VAL A 31 1.99 4.86 -14.00
C VAL A 31 1.30 6.21 -13.87
N GLU A 32 1.23 6.99 -14.95
CA GLU A 32 0.61 8.32 -14.93
C GLU A 32 -0.88 8.26 -14.58
N GLN A 33 -1.61 7.28 -15.12
CA GLN A 33 -3.03 7.07 -14.84
C GLN A 33 -3.28 6.55 -13.42
N LEU A 34 -2.36 5.76 -12.87
CA LEU A 34 -2.45 5.33 -11.47
C LEU A 34 -2.17 6.47 -10.50
N ILE A 35 -1.32 7.45 -10.86
CA ILE A 35 -0.99 8.61 -10.02
C ILE A 35 -2.06 9.70 -10.12
N HIS A 36 -2.55 9.97 -11.32
CA HIS A 36 -3.56 10.99 -11.57
C HIS A 36 -4.86 10.29 -11.91
N SER A 37 -5.79 10.24 -10.95
CA SER A 37 -7.18 9.81 -11.17
C SER A 37 -7.91 10.83 -12.05
N SER A 38 -7.46 11.02 -13.29
CA SER A 38 -8.11 11.88 -14.27
C SER A 38 -9.25 11.09 -14.92
N PRO A 39 -10.45 11.67 -15.07
CA PRO A 39 -11.56 11.04 -15.79
C PRO A 39 -11.31 10.93 -17.31
N SER A 40 -10.24 11.55 -17.82
CA SER A 40 -9.85 11.42 -19.23
C SER A 40 -9.19 10.06 -19.45
N SER A 41 -9.84 9.17 -20.20
CA SER A 41 -9.22 7.94 -20.68
C SER A 41 -7.87 8.26 -21.31
N PRO A 42 -6.79 7.51 -20.99
CA PRO A 42 -5.51 7.73 -21.62
C PRO A 42 -5.72 7.60 -23.13
N SER A 43 -5.45 8.67 -23.87
CA SER A 43 -5.35 8.57 -25.32
C SER A 43 -4.11 7.75 -25.60
N LEU A 44 -4.31 6.44 -25.73
CA LEU A 44 -3.31 5.54 -26.28
C LEU A 44 -3.19 5.93 -27.76
N SER A 45 -2.40 6.95 -28.07
CA SER A 45 -2.03 7.28 -29.46
C SER A 45 -1.36 6.09 -30.17
N LEU A 46 -0.97 5.05 -29.42
CA LEU A 46 -0.59 3.72 -29.87
C LEU A 46 -1.74 2.89 -30.48
N LEU A 47 -2.99 3.06 -30.03
CA LEU A 47 -4.18 2.42 -30.61
C LEU A 47 -4.46 2.95 -32.02
N ASP A 48 -4.19 4.23 -32.29
CA ASP A 48 -4.41 4.84 -33.61
C ASP A 48 -3.46 4.29 -34.69
N ASN A 49 -2.31 3.73 -34.28
CA ASN A 49 -1.35 3.06 -35.16
C ASN A 49 -1.57 1.54 -35.28
N ALA A 50 -2.55 0.96 -34.58
CA ALA A 50 -2.83 -0.47 -34.65
C ALA A 50 -3.41 -0.82 -36.02
N SER A 51 -2.64 -1.55 -36.83
CA SER A 51 -3.00 -1.87 -38.22
C SER A 51 -4.08 -2.95 -38.33
N SER A 52 -4.37 -3.66 -37.23
CA SER A 52 -5.32 -4.78 -37.14
C SER A 52 -6.16 -4.73 -35.85
N PRO A 53 -7.44 -5.15 -35.88
CA PRO A 53 -8.29 -5.23 -34.69
C PRO A 53 -7.74 -6.16 -33.59
N GLU A 54 -7.00 -7.21 -33.97
CA GLU A 54 -6.40 -8.14 -33.00
C GLU A 54 -5.27 -7.49 -32.19
N GLN A 55 -4.51 -6.59 -32.80
CA GLN A 55 -3.45 -5.82 -32.12
C GLN A 55 -4.04 -4.82 -31.12
N SER A 56 -5.20 -4.23 -31.46
CA SER A 56 -5.93 -3.31 -30.56
C SER A 56 -6.41 -4.01 -29.29
N ILE A 57 -6.92 -5.24 -29.43
CA ILE A 57 -7.36 -6.07 -28.28
C ILE A 57 -6.16 -6.44 -27.41
N ALA A 58 -5.08 -6.94 -28.01
CA ALA A 58 -3.88 -7.32 -27.28
C ALA A 58 -3.25 -6.13 -26.53
N LEU A 59 -3.29 -4.93 -27.10
CA LEU A 59 -2.76 -3.71 -26.46
C LEU A 59 -3.60 -3.29 -25.25
N LYS A 60 -4.93 -3.43 -25.32
CA LYS A 60 -5.83 -3.14 -24.17
C LYS A 60 -5.65 -4.15 -23.05
N GLU A 61 -5.55 -5.43 -23.39
CA GLU A 61 -5.26 -6.50 -22.41
C GLU A 61 -3.91 -6.27 -21.75
N ALA A 62 -2.88 -5.95 -22.54
CA ALA A 62 -1.55 -5.63 -22.04
C ALA A 62 -1.55 -4.42 -21.10
N TYR A 63 -2.25 -3.35 -21.46
CA TYR A 63 -2.38 -2.17 -20.61
C TYR A 63 -3.03 -2.50 -19.27
N ALA A 64 -4.13 -3.26 -19.28
CA ALA A 64 -4.79 -3.70 -18.05
C ALA A 64 -3.86 -4.56 -17.18
N ALA A 65 -3.15 -5.52 -17.79
CA ALA A 65 -2.20 -6.37 -17.09
C ALA A 65 -1.02 -5.57 -16.51
N ILE A 66 -0.50 -4.59 -17.24
CA ILE A 66 0.57 -3.69 -16.77
C ILE A 66 0.08 -2.82 -15.60
N CYS A 67 -1.13 -2.26 -15.64
CA CYS A 67 -1.69 -1.51 -14.51
C CYS A 67 -1.76 -2.37 -13.24
N ILE A 68 -2.18 -3.63 -13.37
CA ILE A 68 -2.22 -4.58 -12.24
C ILE A 68 -0.81 -4.88 -11.74
N LEU A 69 0.14 -5.13 -12.65
CA LEU A 69 1.55 -5.34 -12.31
C LEU A 69 2.14 -4.15 -11.56
N VAL A 70 1.93 -2.92 -12.04
CA VAL A 70 2.42 -1.70 -11.38
C VAL A 70 1.83 -1.55 -9.98
N ALA A 71 0.53 -1.80 -9.83
CA ALA A 71 -0.13 -1.77 -8.52
C ALA A 71 0.40 -2.85 -7.57
N ASP A 72 0.68 -4.06 -8.06
CA ASP A 72 1.23 -5.16 -7.27
C ASP A 72 2.67 -4.88 -6.83
N VAL A 73 3.51 -4.36 -7.73
CA VAL A 73 4.88 -3.92 -7.41
C VAL A 73 4.86 -2.79 -6.37
N ALA A 74 3.91 -1.85 -6.48
CA ALA A 74 3.73 -0.79 -5.49
C ALA A 74 3.33 -1.36 -4.13
N LYS A 75 2.41 -2.34 -4.09
CA LYS A 75 1.96 -3.00 -2.87
C LYS A 75 3.08 -3.75 -2.15
N GLN A 76 3.95 -4.43 -2.89
CA GLN A 76 4.99 -5.29 -2.31
C GLN A 76 6.25 -4.52 -1.88
N ASN A 77 6.38 -3.24 -2.26
CA ASN A 77 7.55 -2.41 -1.96
C ASN A 77 8.89 -3.08 -2.30
N LEU A 78 8.93 -3.71 -3.48
CA LEU A 78 10.10 -4.41 -4.00
C LEU A 78 11.29 -3.45 -4.18
N THR A 79 12.50 -3.93 -3.88
CA THR A 79 13.74 -3.20 -4.18
C THR A 79 13.94 -3.12 -5.70
N ARG A 80 14.71 -2.12 -6.17
CA ARG A 80 15.01 -1.95 -7.60
C ARG A 80 15.52 -3.23 -8.26
N GLU A 81 16.38 -3.97 -7.58
CA GLU A 81 16.96 -5.22 -8.08
C GLU A 81 15.91 -6.32 -8.20
N SER A 82 14.96 -6.40 -7.26
CA SER A 82 13.85 -7.35 -7.33
C SER A 82 12.81 -6.98 -8.39
N THR A 83 12.52 -5.68 -8.58
CA THR A 83 11.69 -5.19 -9.68
C THR A 83 12.34 -5.48 -11.04
N ARG A 84 13.66 -5.34 -11.14
CA ARG A 84 14.42 -5.67 -12.35
C ARG A 84 14.27 -7.15 -12.71
N ARG A 85 14.48 -8.06 -11.75
CA ARG A 85 14.31 -9.51 -11.95
C ARG A 85 12.89 -9.87 -12.38
N LEU A 86 11.87 -9.27 -11.75
CA LEU A 86 10.48 -9.50 -12.13
C LEU A 86 10.21 -9.11 -13.60
N ILE A 87 10.78 -7.99 -14.06
CA ILE A 87 10.62 -7.52 -15.44
C ILE A 87 11.40 -8.41 -16.42
N GLU A 88 12.56 -8.92 -16.02
CA GLU A 88 13.35 -9.90 -16.80
C GLU A 88 12.58 -11.22 -16.96
N GLU A 89 11.95 -11.72 -15.90
CA GLU A 89 11.11 -12.92 -15.92
C GLU A 89 9.89 -12.78 -16.85
N LEU A 90 9.40 -11.55 -17.04
CA LEU A 90 8.33 -11.21 -17.99
C LEU A 90 8.83 -11.15 -19.46
N GLY A 91 10.11 -11.40 -19.71
CA GLY A 91 10.70 -11.52 -21.05
C GLY A 91 11.10 -10.20 -21.71
N VAL A 92 11.16 -9.10 -20.96
CA VAL A 92 11.55 -7.79 -21.49
C VAL A 92 13.05 -7.78 -21.81
N THR A 93 13.41 -7.23 -22.98
CA THR A 93 14.82 -7.10 -23.41
C THR A 93 15.63 -6.24 -22.45
N GLU A 94 16.84 -6.66 -22.07
CA GLU A 94 17.73 -5.98 -21.10
C GLU A 94 17.85 -4.47 -21.30
N ALA A 95 17.89 -3.99 -22.56
CA ALA A 95 17.97 -2.57 -22.89
C ALA A 95 16.79 -1.72 -22.36
N ASN A 96 15.60 -2.32 -22.21
CA ASN A 96 14.40 -1.64 -21.71
C ASN A 96 14.12 -1.95 -20.24
N VAL A 97 14.73 -3.01 -19.68
CA VAL A 97 14.51 -3.43 -18.29
C VAL A 97 14.94 -2.33 -17.32
N ASP A 98 16.14 -1.78 -17.48
CA ASP A 98 16.68 -0.76 -16.57
C ASP A 98 15.88 0.56 -16.63
N ASP A 99 15.42 0.92 -17.83
CA ASP A 99 14.55 2.08 -18.06
C ASP A 99 13.18 1.92 -17.39
N ILE A 100 12.55 0.76 -17.53
CA ILE A 100 11.22 0.48 -16.94
C ILE A 100 11.35 0.34 -15.42
N ALA A 101 12.38 -0.34 -14.93
CA ALA A 101 12.63 -0.50 -13.50
C ALA A 101 12.89 0.86 -12.83
N SER A 102 13.63 1.76 -13.47
CA SER A 102 13.84 3.12 -12.95
C SER A 102 12.58 3.97 -12.97
N LEU A 103 11.77 3.90 -14.04
CA LEU A 103 10.48 4.58 -14.14
C LEU A 103 9.50 4.10 -13.05
N LEU A 104 9.41 2.79 -12.84
CA LEU A 104 8.58 2.22 -11.78
C LEU A 104 9.09 2.70 -10.42
N HIS A 105 10.37 2.48 -10.11
CA HIS A 105 10.91 2.83 -8.79
C HIS A 105 10.75 4.33 -8.44
N ALA A 106 10.84 5.22 -9.43
CA ALA A 106 10.60 6.65 -9.23
C ALA A 106 9.12 6.98 -8.93
N SER A 107 8.18 6.18 -9.43
CA SER A 107 6.74 6.40 -9.33
C SER A 107 6.04 5.62 -8.22
N LEU A 108 6.61 4.51 -7.75
CA LEU A 108 6.04 3.69 -6.67
C LEU A 108 5.67 4.50 -5.41
N PRO A 109 6.48 5.47 -4.93
CA PRO A 109 6.11 6.26 -3.75
C PRO A 109 4.78 7.02 -3.93
N ASN A 110 4.54 7.57 -5.12
CA ASN A 110 3.32 8.31 -5.43
C ASN A 110 2.10 7.38 -5.52
N ILE A 111 2.26 6.22 -6.16
CA ILE A 111 1.21 5.20 -6.28
C ILE A 111 0.85 4.62 -4.90
N ARG A 112 1.86 4.37 -4.05
CA ARG A 112 1.62 3.92 -2.65
C ARG A 112 0.94 4.98 -1.81
N ALA A 113 1.27 6.25 -1.98
CA ALA A 113 0.59 7.33 -1.27
C ALA A 113 -0.93 7.33 -1.55
N LEU A 114 -1.34 6.92 -2.75
CA LEU A 114 -2.75 6.71 -3.12
C LEU A 114 -3.31 5.38 -2.55
N GLY A 115 -2.51 4.30 -2.56
CA GLY A 115 -2.86 3.02 -1.92
C GLY A 115 -3.07 3.11 -0.41
N GLY A 116 -2.40 4.05 0.26
CA GLY A 116 -2.62 4.40 1.67
C GLY A 116 -4.01 4.97 1.98
N VAL A 117 -4.82 5.29 0.97
CA VAL A 117 -6.24 5.64 1.14
C VAL A 117 -7.11 4.37 1.32
N SER A 118 -6.61 3.18 1.00
CA SER A 118 -7.42 1.94 0.98
C SER A 118 -6.86 0.72 1.71
N GLY A 119 -5.73 0.78 2.42
CA GLY A 119 -5.40 -0.34 3.31
C GLY A 119 -4.10 -0.27 4.08
N LEU A 120 -4.22 -0.01 5.38
CA LEU A 120 -3.32 -0.48 6.45
C LEU A 120 -1.92 0.16 6.58
N GLU A 121 -1.71 1.41 6.17
CA GLU A 121 -0.69 2.23 6.84
C GLU A 121 -1.33 2.90 8.05
N LEU A 122 -1.36 2.17 9.18
CA LEU A 122 -1.81 2.71 10.47
C LEU A 122 -0.71 3.60 11.04
N ASP A 123 -1.10 4.72 11.65
CA ASP A 123 -0.14 5.56 12.36
C ASP A 123 0.44 4.78 13.55
N GLU A 124 1.75 4.88 13.74
CA GLU A 124 2.47 4.20 14.83
C GLU A 124 2.34 5.01 16.11
N VAL A 125 1.97 4.38 17.23
CA VAL A 125 2.01 5.04 18.53
C VAL A 125 3.47 5.14 18.98
N VAL A 126 4.00 6.37 19.06
CA VAL A 126 5.40 6.65 19.39
C VAL A 126 5.60 7.13 20.81
N ASP A 127 4.56 7.68 21.45
CA ASP A 127 4.63 8.14 22.83
C ASP A 127 3.26 8.08 23.51
N PHE A 128 3.28 8.04 24.84
CA PHE A 128 2.12 7.93 25.70
C PHE A 128 2.27 8.87 26.90
N SER A 129 1.30 9.76 27.08
CA SER A 129 1.22 10.60 28.28
C SER A 129 -0.18 10.55 28.88
N TRP A 130 -0.25 10.67 30.20
CA TRP A 130 -1.52 10.59 30.92
C TRP A 130 -1.54 11.58 32.08
N ARG A 131 -2.76 11.99 32.46
CA ARG A 131 -3.01 12.83 33.62
C ARG A 131 -4.25 12.35 34.35
N LEU A 132 -4.18 12.29 35.68
CA LEU A 132 -5.34 12.03 36.53
C LEU A 132 -5.95 13.35 36.98
N ASP A 133 -7.19 13.60 36.58
CA ASP A 133 -7.99 14.74 36.99
C ASP A 133 -9.07 14.29 37.99
N HIS A 134 -9.16 14.98 39.12
CA HIS A 134 -10.25 14.79 40.07
C HIS A 134 -11.40 15.75 39.74
N CYS A 135 -12.50 15.22 39.20
CA CYS A 135 -13.66 16.05 38.90
C CYS A 135 -14.46 16.34 40.18
N ILE A 136 -14.17 17.47 40.83
CA ILE A 136 -14.85 17.87 42.08
C ILE A 136 -16.28 18.35 41.80
N ARG A 137 -16.54 18.98 40.65
CA ARG A 137 -17.88 19.49 40.30
C ARG A 137 -18.05 19.62 38.78
N SER A 138 -19.13 19.05 38.25
CA SER A 138 -19.59 19.23 36.88
C SER A 138 -20.80 20.16 36.83
N ASN A 139 -20.89 20.99 35.78
CA ASN A 139 -22.01 21.91 35.58
C ASN A 139 -23.34 21.18 35.28
N THR A 140 -23.28 19.91 34.85
CA THR A 140 -24.45 19.10 34.50
C THR A 140 -24.89 18.12 35.60
N PHE A 141 -23.96 17.58 36.39
CA PHE A 141 -24.25 16.52 37.38
C PHE A 141 -23.90 16.88 38.83
N GLY A 142 -23.48 18.13 39.11
CA GLY A 142 -23.15 18.54 40.47
C GLY A 142 -21.82 17.97 40.96
N ASN A 143 -21.77 17.43 42.18
CA ASN A 143 -20.53 16.99 42.85
C ASN A 143 -20.26 15.51 42.53
N ILE A 144 -19.46 15.23 41.49
CA ILE A 144 -19.20 13.87 41.00
C ILE A 144 -18.12 13.17 41.85
N ARG A 145 -17.04 13.89 42.24
CA ARG A 145 -15.89 13.36 43.01
C ARG A 145 -15.26 12.09 42.42
N GLU A 146 -15.32 11.91 41.11
CA GLU A 146 -14.74 10.74 40.46
C GLU A 146 -13.39 11.06 39.80
N PRO A 147 -12.45 10.09 39.82
CA PRO A 147 -11.21 10.18 39.06
C PRO A 147 -11.50 10.03 37.56
N LEU A 148 -10.97 10.97 36.77
CA LEU A 148 -11.01 10.95 35.31
C LEU A 148 -9.57 10.94 34.78
N TYR A 149 -9.25 10.03 33.88
CA TYR A 149 -7.95 9.96 33.24
C TYR A 149 -8.00 10.63 31.88
N LEU A 150 -7.15 11.62 31.68
CA LEU A 150 -6.83 12.15 30.36
C LEU A 150 -5.68 11.34 29.78
N ILE A 151 -5.89 10.74 28.63
CA ILE A 151 -4.90 9.96 27.89
C ILE A 151 -4.56 10.72 26.60
N VAL A 152 -3.26 10.87 26.34
CA VAL A 152 -2.73 11.50 25.13
C VAL A 152 -1.72 10.55 24.48
N LEU A 153 -2.08 10.06 23.29
CA LEU A 153 -1.22 9.23 22.45
C LEU A 153 -0.57 10.10 21.39
N SER A 154 0.75 10.02 21.24
CA SER A 154 1.43 10.61 20.10
C SER A 154 1.55 9.54 19.01
N THR A 155 1.00 9.83 17.83
CA THR A 155 0.98 8.95 16.68
C THR A 155 1.84 9.53 15.56
N LYS A 156 2.68 8.70 14.95
CA LYS A 156 3.53 9.10 13.82
C LYS A 156 3.02 8.43 12.56
N SER A 157 2.77 9.24 11.54
CA SER A 157 2.37 8.71 10.25
C SER A 157 3.58 8.13 9.50
N PRO A 158 3.57 6.84 9.11
CA PRO A 158 4.66 6.24 8.33
C PRO A 158 4.88 6.95 6.99
N ARG A 159 3.79 7.49 6.40
CA ARG A 159 3.79 8.17 5.10
C ARG A 159 4.50 9.52 5.11
N THR A 160 4.23 10.35 6.12
CA THR A 160 4.70 11.75 6.15
C THR A 160 5.76 11.99 7.22
N GLY A 161 5.96 11.05 8.14
CA GLY A 161 6.77 11.23 9.34
C GLY A 161 6.19 12.24 10.33
N HIS A 162 5.00 12.79 10.06
CA HIS A 162 4.34 13.78 10.88
C HIS A 162 3.84 13.15 12.18
N VAL A 163 4.05 13.83 13.30
CA VAL A 163 3.56 13.43 14.62
C VAL A 163 2.28 14.19 14.93
N SER A 164 1.19 13.46 15.13
CA SER A 164 -0.11 13.94 15.59
C SER A 164 -0.39 13.42 17.00
N THR A 165 -1.37 14.00 17.67
CA THR A 165 -1.82 13.56 19.00
C THR A 165 -3.28 13.18 18.99
N ILE A 166 -3.60 12.08 19.67
CA ILE A 166 -4.95 11.59 19.92
C ILE A 166 -5.20 11.72 21.42
N GLU A 167 -6.22 12.50 21.79
CA GLU A 167 -6.56 12.79 23.18
C GLU A 167 -7.97 12.28 23.51
N PHE A 168 -8.12 11.58 24.63
CA PHE A 168 -9.41 11.18 25.14
C PHE A 168 -9.44 11.09 26.67
N ASN A 169 -10.63 11.20 27.24
CA ASN A 169 -10.87 11.03 28.68
C ASN A 169 -11.55 9.69 28.94
N CYS A 170 -11.16 9.01 30.02
CA CYS A 170 -11.76 7.74 30.40
C CYS A 170 -11.86 7.59 31.93
N THR A 171 -12.84 6.81 32.39
CA THR A 171 -12.96 6.39 33.79
C THR A 171 -11.96 5.28 34.10
N VAL A 172 -11.76 4.97 35.39
CA VAL A 172 -10.92 3.82 35.82
C VAL A 172 -11.35 2.53 35.12
N ALA A 173 -12.65 2.22 35.11
CA ALA A 173 -13.16 1.00 34.49
C ALA A 173 -12.94 0.95 32.97
N GLN A 174 -13.04 2.09 32.28
CA GLN A 174 -12.76 2.17 30.85
C GLN A 174 -11.26 2.02 30.55
N LEU A 175 -10.39 2.53 31.42
CA LEU A 175 -8.95 2.36 31.32
C LEU A 175 -8.55 0.89 31.56
N GLU A 176 -9.14 0.23 32.55
CA GLU A 176 -8.92 -1.20 32.80
C GLU A 176 -9.35 -2.07 31.61
N ASP A 177 -10.52 -1.80 31.02
CA ASP A 177 -11.00 -2.48 29.81
C ASP A 177 -10.06 -2.25 28.61
N LEU A 178 -9.55 -1.03 28.44
CA LEU A 178 -8.57 -0.72 27.39
C LEU A 178 -7.27 -1.53 27.58
N VAL A 179 -6.73 -1.57 28.80
CA VAL A 179 -5.51 -2.34 29.10
C VAL A 179 -5.73 -3.83 28.85
N TYR A 180 -6.87 -4.38 29.27
CA TYR A 180 -7.21 -5.79 29.05
C TYR A 180 -7.26 -6.13 27.55
N LYS A 181 -7.91 -5.28 26.74
CA LYS A 181 -7.97 -5.48 25.28
C LYS A 181 -6.59 -5.40 24.62
N LEU A 182 -5.71 -4.51 25.08
CA LEU A 182 -4.34 -4.43 24.57
C LEU A 182 -3.53 -5.68 24.92
N GLN A 183 -3.71 -6.23 26.12
CA GLN A 183 -3.08 -7.50 26.52
C GLN A 183 -3.57 -8.66 25.65
N GLU A 184 -4.89 -8.78 25.46
CA GLU A 184 -5.47 -9.81 24.60
C GLU A 184 -4.96 -9.70 23.15
N ALA A 185 -4.89 -8.49 22.60
CA ALA A 185 -4.34 -8.25 21.27
C ALA A 185 -2.86 -8.69 21.18
N THR A 186 -2.06 -8.42 22.22
CA THR A 186 -0.66 -8.85 22.29
C THR A 186 -0.55 -10.38 22.30
N GLU A 187 -1.35 -11.06 23.12
CA GLU A 187 -1.37 -12.53 23.15
C GLU A 187 -1.78 -13.15 21.81
N GLN A 188 -2.72 -12.53 21.09
CA GLN A 188 -3.12 -12.99 19.77
C GLN A 188 -1.97 -12.84 18.76
N ILE A 189 -1.23 -11.73 18.80
CA ILE A 189 -0.05 -11.52 17.96
C ILE A 189 1.01 -12.59 18.27
N ASP A 190 1.29 -12.84 19.55
CA ASP A 190 2.29 -13.85 19.96
C ASP A 190 1.93 -15.26 19.48
N LYS A 191 0.65 -15.65 19.58
CA LYS A 191 0.16 -16.95 19.05
C LYS A 191 0.38 -17.05 17.54
N VAL A 192 0.09 -15.97 16.81
CA VAL A 192 0.28 -15.93 15.36
C VAL A 192 1.75 -16.01 15.02
N VAL A 193 2.61 -15.24 15.69
CA VAL A 193 4.07 -15.26 15.48
C VAL A 193 4.66 -16.65 15.77
N ALA A 194 4.26 -17.30 16.87
CA ALA A 194 4.70 -18.64 17.21
C ALA A 194 4.32 -19.67 16.13
N SER A 195 3.11 -19.56 15.58
CA SER A 195 2.65 -20.44 14.49
C SER A 195 3.49 -20.29 13.20
N PHE A 196 4.01 -19.09 12.92
CA PHE A 196 4.91 -18.84 11.80
C PHE A 196 6.32 -19.36 12.04
N SER A 197 6.84 -19.28 13.27
CA SER A 197 8.14 -19.88 13.59
C SER A 197 8.12 -21.40 13.48
N ASP A 198 7.02 -22.05 13.88
CA ASP A 198 6.86 -23.50 13.74
C ASP A 198 6.86 -23.93 12.27
N LEU A 199 6.19 -23.18 11.39
CA LEU A 199 6.19 -23.41 9.93
C LEU A 199 7.57 -23.20 9.30
N SER A 200 8.36 -22.23 9.79
CA SER A 200 9.72 -22.00 9.29
C SER A 200 10.72 -23.09 9.70
N SER A 201 10.42 -23.84 10.78
CA SER A 201 11.25 -24.97 11.23
C SER A 201 10.93 -26.31 10.54
N LEU A 202 9.86 -26.33 9.73
CA LEU A 202 9.43 -27.49 8.94
C LEU A 202 9.84 -27.40 7.45
N LEU A 203 10.56 -26.32 7.07
CA LEU A 203 11.24 -26.15 5.79
C LEU A 203 12.76 -26.31 5.97
#